data_AF-A0A2N2SAI8-F1
#
_entry.id   AF-A0A2N2SAI8-F1
#
_cell.length_a   1.000
_cell.length_b   1.000
_cell.length_c   1.000
_cell.angle_alpha   90.00
_cell.angle_beta   90.00
_cell.angle_gamma   90.00
#
_symmetry.space_group_name_H-M   'P 1'
#
loop_
_entity.id
_entity.type
_entity.pdbx_description
1 polymer ?
#
loop_
_entity_poly.entity_id
_entity_poly.type
_entity_poly.pdbx_seq_one_letter_code
_entity_poly.pdbx_strand_id
1 'polypeptide(L)' 'MSDAPQREWRFYVSDMITFAENVMSYTDGFDVDRFVNSGITYDATLRNLELLGQLQKIN' A
#
# COMPACT_ATOMS: atom_id res chain seq x y z
N MET A 1 13.58 3.72 30.16
CA MET A 1 12.66 3.45 29.05
C MET A 1 13.47 2.67 28.03
N SER A 2 13.05 1.45 27.69
CA SER A 2 13.74 0.64 26.69
C SER A 2 13.51 1.28 25.32
N ASP A 3 14.56 1.67 24.62
CA ASP A 3 14.44 1.98 23.19
C ASP A 3 13.84 0.74 22.51
N ALA A 4 12.70 0.91 21.86
CA ALA A 4 12.15 -0.14 21.03
C ALA A 4 13.13 -0.35 19.86
N PRO A 5 13.48 -1.61 19.50
CA PRO A 5 14.38 -1.84 18.39
C PRO A 5 13.81 -1.20 17.12
N GLN A 6 14.59 -0.30 16.51
CA GLN A 6 14.25 0.25 15.19
C GLN A 6 14.11 -0.91 14.21
N ARG A 7 12.99 -0.94 13.48
CA ARG A 7 12.76 -1.95 12.45
C ARG A 7 13.80 -1.80 11.35
N GLU A 8 14.37 -2.91 10.90
CA GLU A 8 15.35 -2.93 9.80
C GLU A 8 14.77 -2.33 8.52
N TRP A 9 15.52 -1.44 7.87
CA TRP A 9 15.07 -0.65 6.72
C TRP A 9 14.50 -1.52 5.57
N ARG A 10 15.07 -2.72 5.39
CA ARG A 10 14.68 -3.68 4.35
C ARG A 10 13.22 -4.12 4.48
N PHE A 11 12.70 -4.23 5.70
CA PHE A 11 11.32 -4.61 5.90
C PHE A 11 10.34 -3.54 5.45
N TYR A 12 10.71 -2.25 5.52
CA TYR A 12 9.88 -1.18 4.95
C TYR A 12 9.84 -1.25 3.42
N VAL A 13 10.97 -1.57 2.77
CA VAL A 13 11.01 -1.77 1.32
C VAL A 13 10.18 -2.98 0.90
N SER A 14 10.25 -4.09 1.65
CA SER A 14 9.41 -5.26 1.40
C SER A 14 7.93 -4.94 1.50
N ASP A 15 7.50 -4.20 2.52
CA ASP A 15 6.10 -3.78 2.65
C ASP A 15 5.68 -2.89 1.48
N MET A 16 6.52 -1.93 1.07
CA MET A 16 6.24 -1.08 -0.08
C MET A 16 6.05 -1.90 -1.36
N ILE A 17 6.87 -2.92 -1.59
CA ILE A 17 6.70 -3.82 -2.74
C ILE A 17 5.34 -4.53 -2.66
N THR A 18 5.00 -5.11 -1.51
CA THR A 18 3.70 -5.80 -1.32
C THR A 18 2.51 -4.88 -1.55
N PHE A 19 2.55 -3.63 -1.07
CA PHE A 19 1.46 -2.69 -1.31
C PHE A 19 1.33 -2.30 -2.79
N ALA A 20 2.45 -2.14 -3.50
CA ALA A 20 2.43 -1.88 -4.93
C ALA A 20 1.87 -3.08 -5.73
N GLU A 21 2.26 -4.30 -5.36
CA GLU A 21 1.72 -5.53 -5.95
C GLU A 21 0.22 -5.66 -5.74
N ASN A 22 -0.28 -5.34 -4.54
CA ASN A 22 -1.72 -5.32 -4.24
C ASN A 22 -2.46 -4.31 -5.12
N VAL A 23 -1.94 -3.08 -5.27
CA VAL A 23 -2.55 -2.05 -6.14
C VAL A 23 -2.68 -2.55 -7.57
N MET A 24 -1.61 -3.16 -8.12
CA MET A 24 -1.64 -3.73 -9.46
C MET A 24 -2.68 -4.86 -9.57
N SER A 25 -2.70 -5.78 -8.60
CA SER A 25 -3.63 -6.91 -8.61
C SER A 25 -5.10 -6.49 -8.47
N TYR A 26 -5.39 -5.45 -7.70
CA TYR A 26 -6.77 -5.00 -7.46
C TYR A 26 -7.34 -4.19 -8.61
N THR A 27 -6.48 -3.61 -9.44
CA THR A 27 -6.87 -2.80 -10.59
C THR A 27 -6.78 -3.55 -11.91
N ASP A 28 -6.18 -4.74 -11.93
CA ASP A 28 -6.08 -5.57 -13.13
C ASP A 28 -7.47 -5.91 -13.71
N GLY A 29 -7.62 -5.73 -15.02
CA GLY A 29 -8.88 -5.97 -15.74
C GLY A 29 -10.02 -4.97 -15.44
N PHE A 30 -9.79 -3.92 -14.64
CA PHE A 30 -10.73 -2.82 -14.49
C PHE A 30 -10.47 -1.72 -15.52
N ASP A 31 -11.55 -1.22 -16.12
CA ASP A 31 -11.55 0.15 -16.64
C ASP A 31 -11.84 1.14 -15.51
N VAL A 32 -11.71 2.43 -15.81
CA VAL A 32 -11.84 3.51 -14.82
C VAL A 32 -13.22 3.52 -14.16
N ASP A 33 -14.29 3.42 -14.96
CA ASP A 33 -15.66 3.50 -14.43
C ASP A 33 -15.97 2.30 -13.54
N ARG A 34 -15.58 1.10 -13.97
CA ARG A 34 -15.77 -0.13 -13.19
C ARG A 34 -14.94 -0.09 -11.91
N PHE A 35 -13.72 0.46 -11.95
CA PHE A 35 -12.88 0.62 -10.77
C PHE A 35 -13.51 1.55 -9.74
N VAL A 36 -13.93 2.75 -10.16
CA VAL A 36 -14.53 3.75 -9.27
C VAL A 36 -15.84 3.24 -8.64
N ASN A 37 -16.61 2.44 -9.38
CA ASN A 37 -17.87 1.87 -8.89
C ASN A 37 -17.71 0.54 -8.12
N SER A 38 -16.49 0.05 -7.90
CA SER A 38 -16.24 -1.25 -7.27
C SER A 38 -16.40 -1.27 -5.74
N GLY A 39 -16.50 -0.10 -5.10
CA GLY A 39 -16.65 0.05 -3.65
C GLY A 39 -15.43 -0.47 -2.87
N ILE A 40 -15.48 -1.74 -2.43
CA ILE A 40 -14.43 -2.35 -1.61
C ILE A 40 -13.08 -2.39 -2.33
N THR A 41 -13.06 -2.72 -3.63
CA THR A 41 -11.79 -2.77 -4.39
C THR A 41 -11.18 -1.37 -4.54
N TYR A 42 -12.02 -0.35 -4.71
CA TYR A 42 -11.61 1.05 -4.73
C TYR A 42 -10.96 1.45 -3.40
N ASP A 43 -11.66 1.22 -2.28
CA ASP A 43 -11.19 1.55 -0.93
C ASP A 43 -9.90 0.78 -0.57
N ALA A 44 -9.82 -0.51 -0.90
CA ALA A 44 -8.64 -1.34 -0.66
C ALA A 44 -7.42 -0.86 -1.48
N THR A 45 -7.64 -0.44 -2.72
CA THR A 45 -6.60 0.13 -3.57
C THR A 45 -6.09 1.45 -3.00
N LEU A 46 -7.00 2.36 -2.64
CA LEU A 46 -6.64 3.62 -2.01
C LEU A 46 -5.86 3.41 -0.71
N ARG A 47 -6.27 2.44 0.13
CA ARG A 47 -5.56 2.14 1.37
C ARG A 47 -4.13 1.67 1.13
N ASN A 48 -3.89 0.83 0.12
CA ASN A 48 -2.52 0.40 -0.21
C ASN A 48 -1.67 1.59 -0.72
N LEU A 49 -2.25 2.50 -1.51
CA LEU A 49 -1.59 3.74 -1.94
C LEU A 49 -1.25 4.67 -0.75
N GLU A 50 -2.15 4.81 0.22
CA GLU A 50 -1.88 5.58 1.43
C GLU A 50 -0.75 4.97 2.26
N LEU A 51 -0.73 3.64 2.40
CA LEU A 51 0.30 2.92 3.15
C LEU A 51 1.68 3.09 2.49
N LEU A 52 1.75 3.03 1.16
CA LEU A 52 2.96 3.38 0.39
C LEU A 52 3.47 4.78 0.74
N GLY A 53 2.59 5.78 0.76
CA GLY A 53 2.96 7.17 1.07
C GLY A 53 3.34 7.40 2.54
N GLN A 54 2.79 6.62 3.47
CA GLN A 54 3.13 6.73 4.90
C GLN A 54 4.53 6.19 5.21
N LEU A 55 4.98 5.15 4.49
CA LEU A 55 6.31 4.57 4.70
C LEU A 55 7.45 5.48 4.25
N GLN A 56 7.21 6.46 3.37
CA GLN A 56 8.21 7.47 2.97
C GLN A 56 8.50 8.51 4.05
N LYS A 57 7.61 8.67 5.05
CA LYS A 57 7.76 9.66 6.13
C LYS A 57 8.63 9.16 7.29
N ILE A 58 9.11 7.93 7.23
CA ILE A 58 10.02 7.36 8.22
C ILE A 58 11.46 7.67 7.75
N ASN A 59 11.85 8.93 7.88
CA ASN A 59 13.23 9.41 7.76
C ASN A 59 13.58 10.21 9.01
#